data_AF-A0A380ZZ33-F1
#
_entry.id   AF-A0A380ZZ33-F1
#
_cell.length_a   1.000
_cell.length_b   1.000
_cell.length_c   1.000
_cell.angle_alpha   90.00
_cell.angle_beta   90.00
_cell.angle_gamma   90.00
#
_symmetry.space_group_name_H-M   'P 1'
#
loop_
_entity.id
_entity.type
_entity.pdbx_description
1 polymer ?
#
loop_
_entity_poly.entity_id
_entity_poly.type
_entity_poly.pdbx_seq_one_letter_code
_entity_poly.pdbx_strand_id
1 'polypeptide(L)'
;MSSSADLHPHARALLADHYAAIDADLPALLELLFARSAGEDWHKAGTFKHHLLGVYRTLALWNQPREVRLLGLFHSVYGNEYVDLTLFDRERERATLRQYLGEEAEQWVHLFCAMPRTQFVQRILAGEGRGATGLVLQGADGQPLTLTPRQVAAFIVVSAADVGEQWHSWQDEIFAGYPHQERRDTSTHWAASLWPGPLKPPARILDMLSRLLQPLSTLPAGTGIPTPPAFGHCTAVLDAGDEAAAAALYWQVITRMHPMTEMDSAHHLLQAAIAHNPWVAEPRLLLAQLALTAQDYDTALEQAAAGLAALQAWGTSWDKRIEWSGWMAWARILLQNARDRQWPATLGGLNGLGLMG
;
A
#
# COMPACT_ATOMS: atom_id res chain seq x y z
N MET A 1 27.11 -6.02 -1.24
CA MET A 1 26.13 -4.92 -1.35
C MET A 1 24.96 -5.35 -2.24
N SER A 2 23.70 -5.04 -1.88
CA SER A 2 22.61 -5.08 -2.87
C SER A 2 23.00 -4.11 -3.99
N SER A 3 23.28 -4.68 -5.16
CA SER A 3 23.71 -3.88 -6.31
C SER A 3 22.61 -2.87 -6.64
N SER A 4 23.00 -1.72 -7.22
CA SER A 4 22.02 -0.72 -7.67
C SER A 4 20.95 -1.28 -8.62
N ALA A 5 21.15 -2.47 -9.18
CA ALA A 5 20.22 -3.11 -10.10
C ALA A 5 19.00 -3.73 -9.41
N ASP A 6 19.05 -4.05 -8.11
CA ASP A 6 17.93 -4.71 -7.41
C ASP A 6 16.84 -3.73 -6.96
N LEU A 7 17.12 -2.42 -7.00
CA LEU A 7 16.25 -1.39 -6.48
C LEU A 7 15.64 -0.53 -7.58
N HIS A 8 14.35 -0.21 -7.42
CA HIS A 8 13.65 0.78 -8.22
C HIS A 8 14.41 2.11 -8.19
N PRO A 9 14.47 2.86 -9.32
CA PRO A 9 15.21 4.12 -9.39
C PRO A 9 14.89 5.12 -8.27
N HIS A 10 13.61 5.20 -7.87
CA HIS A 10 13.17 6.07 -6.77
C HIS A 10 13.36 5.48 -5.36
N ALA A 11 13.55 4.17 -5.20
CA ALA A 11 13.55 3.52 -3.88
C ALA A 11 14.65 4.07 -2.96
N ARG A 12 15.85 4.35 -3.49
CA ARG A 12 16.93 4.95 -2.68
C ARG A 12 16.62 6.35 -2.20
N ALA A 13 16.05 7.19 -3.07
CA ALA A 13 15.66 8.54 -2.70
C ALA A 13 14.55 8.52 -1.64
N LEU A 14 13.56 7.63 -1.79
CA LEU A 14 12.49 7.42 -0.82
C LEU A 14 13.01 6.92 0.53
N LEU A 15 13.94 5.97 0.56
CA LEU A 15 14.55 5.46 1.79
C LEU A 15 15.42 6.50 2.52
N ALA A 16 15.93 7.49 1.80
CA ALA A 16 16.79 8.54 2.32
C ALA A 16 16.04 9.86 2.57
N ASP A 17 14.71 9.87 2.40
CA ASP A 17 13.89 11.10 2.42
C ASP A 17 14.39 12.21 1.48
N HIS A 18 15.10 11.84 0.41
CA HIS A 18 15.67 12.77 -0.56
C HIS A 18 14.65 13.12 -1.66
N TYR A 19 13.54 13.72 -1.24
CA TYR A 19 12.36 14.00 -2.06
C TYR A 19 12.65 14.82 -3.34
N ALA A 20 13.59 15.77 -3.27
CA ALA A 20 14.02 16.59 -4.41
C ALA A 20 14.58 15.78 -5.59
N ALA A 21 15.12 14.58 -5.34
CA ALA A 21 15.62 13.69 -6.38
C ALA A 21 14.50 12.95 -7.14
N ILE A 22 13.26 13.00 -6.64
CA ILE A 22 12.07 12.40 -7.26
C ILE A 22 11.24 13.48 -7.96
N ASP A 23 11.10 14.63 -7.32
CA ASP A 23 10.41 15.81 -7.83
C ASP A 23 11.00 17.05 -7.13
N ALA A 24 11.55 17.98 -7.93
CA ALA A 24 12.28 19.13 -7.42
C ALA A 24 11.41 20.04 -6.53
N ASP A 25 10.10 20.10 -6.78
CA ASP A 25 9.16 20.96 -6.03
C ASP A 25 8.62 20.27 -4.76
N LEU A 26 8.84 18.95 -4.62
CA LEU A 26 8.23 18.16 -3.55
C LEU A 26 8.57 18.67 -2.14
N PRO A 27 9.82 19.06 -1.80
CA PRO A 27 10.10 19.62 -0.47
C PRO A 27 9.20 20.81 -0.11
N ALA A 28 9.02 21.76 -1.03
CA ALA A 28 8.16 22.93 -0.81
C ALA A 28 6.68 22.54 -0.68
N LEU A 29 6.23 21.54 -1.46
CA LEU A 29 4.87 21.00 -1.36
C LEU A 29 4.62 20.31 -0.01
N LEU A 30 5.61 19.57 0.51
CA LEU A 30 5.51 18.92 1.82
C LEU A 30 5.50 19.95 2.95
N GLU A 31 6.30 21.01 2.86
CA GLU A 31 6.25 22.14 3.80
C GLU A 31 4.86 22.80 3.80
N LEU A 32 4.32 23.12 2.61
CA LEU A 32 2.98 23.70 2.46
C LEU A 32 1.89 22.80 3.08
N LEU A 33 1.94 21.50 2.80
CA LEU A 33 0.94 20.53 3.21
C LEU A 33 0.99 20.25 4.73
N PHE A 34 2.19 20.08 5.29
CA PHE A 34 2.36 19.66 6.68
C PHE A 34 2.49 20.80 7.69
N ALA A 35 2.61 22.05 7.24
CA ALA A 35 2.45 23.22 8.12
C ALA A 35 1.05 23.34 8.74
N ARG A 36 0.07 22.56 8.25
CA ARG A 36 -1.34 22.59 8.66
C ARG A 36 -1.74 21.43 9.58
N SER A 37 -0.89 21.04 10.52
CA SER A 37 -1.15 19.98 11.54
C SER A 37 -1.44 18.56 11.04
N ALA A 38 -1.28 18.24 9.76
CA ALA A 38 -1.39 16.86 9.26
C ALA A 38 -0.44 15.85 9.94
N GLY A 39 0.65 16.34 10.55
CA GLY A 39 1.55 15.54 11.38
C GLY A 39 1.02 15.21 12.78
N GLU A 40 0.01 15.94 13.24
CA GLU A 40 -0.63 15.81 14.56
C GLU A 40 -1.95 15.00 14.47
N ASP A 41 -2.57 14.97 13.29
CA ASP A 41 -3.81 14.24 13.06
C ASP A 41 -3.61 12.73 13.05
N TRP A 42 -4.37 12.04 13.91
CA TRP A 42 -4.47 10.59 13.91
C TRP A 42 -5.08 10.09 12.59
N HIS A 43 -4.49 9.04 12.02
CA HIS A 43 -5.00 8.40 10.81
C HIS A 43 -4.70 6.90 10.82
N LYS A 44 -5.64 6.12 11.36
CA LYS A 44 -5.66 4.65 11.28
C LYS A 44 -4.35 4.02 11.79
N ALA A 45 -3.41 3.65 10.92
CA ALA A 45 -2.16 3.00 11.30
C ALA A 45 -1.05 3.97 11.78
N GLY A 46 -1.26 5.28 11.71
CA GLY A 46 -0.26 6.28 12.09
C GLY A 46 -0.84 7.71 12.08
N THR A 47 -0.05 8.67 11.59
CA THR A 47 -0.53 10.04 11.38
C THR A 47 -0.91 10.27 9.93
N PHE A 48 -1.74 11.28 9.67
CA PHE A 48 -2.16 11.60 8.31
C PHE A 48 -0.97 11.93 7.39
N LYS A 49 0.05 12.63 7.91
CA LYS A 49 1.34 12.82 7.23
C LYS A 49 1.98 11.51 6.76
N HIS A 50 2.10 10.50 7.62
CA HIS A 50 2.72 9.22 7.26
C HIS A 50 1.93 8.52 6.15
N HIS A 51 0.60 8.53 6.25
CA HIS A 51 -0.27 7.97 5.24
C HIS A 51 -0.10 8.64 3.87
N LEU A 52 -0.13 9.97 3.80
CA LEU A 52 0.02 10.72 2.55
C LEU A 52 1.38 10.47 1.88
N LEU A 53 2.46 10.40 2.68
CA LEU A 53 3.79 10.02 2.18
C LEU A 53 3.84 8.56 1.72
N GLY A 54 3.14 7.65 2.41
CA GLY A 54 3.01 6.24 2.03
C GLY A 54 2.31 6.08 0.67
N VAL A 55 1.21 6.80 0.44
CA VAL A 55 0.49 6.79 -0.84
C VAL A 55 1.37 7.36 -1.94
N TYR A 56 2.03 8.51 -1.72
CA TYR A 56 2.97 9.09 -2.68
C TYR A 56 4.10 8.10 -3.03
N ARG A 57 4.66 7.42 -2.03
CA ARG A 57 5.70 6.40 -2.21
C ARG A 57 5.23 5.26 -3.11
N THR A 58 4.05 4.70 -2.86
CA THR A 58 3.46 3.66 -3.72
C THR A 58 3.33 4.14 -5.16
N LEU A 59 2.78 5.34 -5.37
CA LEU A 59 2.58 5.90 -6.72
C LEU A 59 3.91 6.21 -7.44
N ALA A 60 4.93 6.65 -6.71
CA ALA A 60 6.28 6.84 -7.25
C ALA A 60 6.93 5.52 -7.67
N LEU A 61 6.78 4.46 -6.87
CA LEU A 61 7.29 3.12 -7.21
C LEU A 61 6.48 2.44 -8.33
N TRP A 62 5.24 2.86 -8.54
CA TRP A 62 4.42 2.45 -9.68
C TRP A 62 4.66 3.30 -10.94
N ASN A 63 5.69 4.16 -10.93
CA ASN A 63 6.05 5.06 -12.04
C ASN A 63 4.89 5.94 -12.53
N GLN A 64 4.00 6.32 -11.61
CA GLN A 64 2.84 7.12 -11.99
C GLN A 64 3.26 8.54 -12.40
N PRO A 65 2.54 9.16 -13.36
CA PRO A 65 2.76 10.55 -13.76
C PRO A 65 2.73 11.50 -12.57
N ARG A 66 3.40 12.65 -12.69
CA ARG A 66 3.54 13.62 -11.59
C ARG A 66 2.18 14.04 -11.04
N GLU A 67 1.23 14.34 -11.90
CA GLU A 67 -0.13 14.73 -11.54
C GLU A 67 -0.89 13.64 -10.77
N VAL A 68 -0.63 12.36 -11.04
CA VAL A 68 -1.22 11.23 -10.28
C VAL A 68 -0.54 11.09 -8.92
N ARG A 69 0.78 11.25 -8.85
CA ARG A 69 1.51 11.25 -7.58
C ARG A 69 1.07 12.39 -6.68
N LEU A 70 0.89 13.59 -7.24
CA LEU A 70 0.36 14.75 -6.52
C LEU A 70 -1.10 14.55 -6.13
N LEU A 71 -1.92 13.96 -7.00
CA LEU A 71 -3.27 13.54 -6.65
C LEU A 71 -3.24 12.65 -5.39
N GLY A 72 -2.39 11.63 -5.35
CA GLY A 72 -2.24 10.77 -4.17
C GLY A 72 -1.76 11.50 -2.92
N LEU A 73 -0.78 12.40 -3.04
CA LEU A 73 -0.27 13.17 -1.89
C LEU A 73 -1.31 14.15 -1.33
N PHE A 74 -2.24 14.63 -2.16
CA PHE A 74 -3.26 15.60 -1.78
C PHE A 74 -4.69 15.01 -1.79
N HIS A 75 -4.86 13.68 -1.89
CA HIS A 75 -6.13 13.03 -2.24
C HIS A 75 -7.29 13.24 -1.25
N SER A 76 -7.02 13.83 -0.09
CA SER A 76 -7.96 14.00 1.02
C SER A 76 -7.90 15.40 1.65
N VAL A 77 -7.18 16.36 1.04
CA VAL A 77 -6.88 17.65 1.69
C VAL A 77 -8.08 18.58 1.83
N TYR A 78 -9.13 18.37 1.04
CA TYR A 78 -10.39 19.11 1.12
C TYR A 78 -11.47 18.36 1.93
N GLY A 79 -11.10 17.39 2.77
CA GLY A 79 -12.02 16.42 3.36
C GLY A 79 -12.58 15.44 2.32
N ASN A 80 -13.17 14.33 2.76
CA ASN A 80 -13.69 13.28 1.86
C ASN A 80 -14.80 12.43 2.53
N GLU A 81 -15.34 11.44 1.80
CA GLU A 81 -16.44 10.56 2.28
C GLU A 81 -16.17 9.83 3.60
N TYR A 82 -14.91 9.53 3.95
CA TYR A 82 -14.55 8.72 5.11
C TYR A 82 -13.91 9.52 6.25
N VAL A 83 -13.41 10.71 5.96
CA VAL A 83 -12.54 11.49 6.85
C VAL A 83 -12.87 12.97 6.69
N ASP A 84 -13.34 13.58 7.78
CA ASP A 84 -13.61 15.02 7.89
C ASP A 84 -12.35 15.80 8.34
N LEU A 85 -11.19 15.45 7.77
CA LEU A 85 -9.94 16.18 7.95
C LEU A 85 -9.80 17.16 6.78
N THR A 86 -10.15 18.41 7.03
CA THR A 86 -10.05 19.48 6.03
C THR A 86 -8.78 20.28 6.29
N LEU A 87 -7.74 20.02 5.50
CA LEU A 87 -6.49 20.80 5.55
C LEU A 87 -6.60 22.11 4.75
N PHE A 88 -7.42 22.13 3.70
CA PHE A 88 -7.68 23.30 2.87
C PHE A 88 -9.18 23.50 2.71
N ASP A 89 -9.64 24.75 2.78
CA ASP A 89 -11.03 25.07 2.47
C ASP A 89 -11.31 24.83 0.97
N ARG A 90 -12.27 23.95 0.69
CA ARG A 90 -12.63 23.49 -0.66
C ARG A 90 -13.14 24.60 -1.57
N GLU A 91 -13.70 25.68 -1.03
CA GLU A 91 -14.26 26.77 -1.83
C GLU A 91 -13.30 27.95 -1.94
N ARG A 92 -12.53 28.21 -0.88
CA ARG A 92 -11.72 29.43 -0.74
C ARG A 92 -10.26 29.25 -1.12
N GLU A 93 -9.70 28.06 -0.99
CA GLU A 93 -8.25 27.84 -1.10
C GLU A 93 -7.80 27.08 -2.34
N ARG A 94 -8.73 26.74 -3.24
CA ARG A 94 -8.41 26.06 -4.51
C ARG A 94 -7.42 26.83 -5.38
N ALA A 95 -7.56 28.15 -5.43
CA ALA A 95 -6.65 28.99 -6.22
C ALA A 95 -5.21 28.90 -5.69
N THR A 96 -5.04 28.85 -4.36
CA THR A 96 -3.73 28.67 -3.72
C THR A 96 -3.13 27.32 -4.08
N LEU A 97 -3.85 26.21 -3.88
CA LEU A 97 -3.34 24.88 -4.23
C LEU A 97 -3.03 24.76 -5.73
N ARG A 98 -3.83 25.39 -6.60
CA ARG A 98 -3.60 25.40 -8.05
C ARG A 98 -2.28 26.07 -8.43
N GLN A 99 -1.85 27.10 -7.71
CA GLN A 99 -0.55 27.76 -7.95
C GLN A 99 0.63 26.83 -7.69
N TYR A 100 0.51 25.92 -6.73
CA TYR A 100 1.58 24.98 -6.37
C TYR A 100 1.53 23.66 -7.17
N LEU A 101 0.33 23.11 -7.36
CA LEU A 101 0.16 21.79 -8.01
C LEU A 101 0.09 21.90 -9.54
N GLY A 102 -0.33 23.04 -10.07
CA GLY A 102 -0.78 23.19 -11.45
C GLY A 102 -2.27 22.88 -11.61
N GLU A 103 -2.83 23.29 -12.76
CA GLU A 103 -4.27 23.25 -13.03
C GLU A 103 -4.84 21.83 -13.05
N GLU A 104 -4.22 20.92 -13.82
CA GLU A 104 -4.71 19.54 -13.97
C GLU A 104 -4.69 18.78 -12.63
N ALA A 105 -3.57 18.85 -11.91
CA ALA A 105 -3.39 18.15 -10.63
C ALA A 105 -4.38 18.65 -9.57
N GLU A 106 -4.55 19.97 -9.41
CA GLU A 106 -5.53 20.52 -8.46
C GLU A 106 -6.97 20.13 -8.84
N GLN A 107 -7.31 20.17 -10.13
CA GLN A 107 -8.64 19.76 -10.60
C GLN A 107 -8.94 18.30 -10.24
N TRP A 108 -7.96 17.41 -10.39
CA TRP A 108 -8.12 15.99 -10.06
C TRP A 108 -8.22 15.76 -8.56
N VAL A 109 -7.41 16.47 -7.76
CA VAL A 109 -7.50 16.45 -6.28
C VAL A 109 -8.89 16.86 -5.83
N HIS A 110 -9.40 17.98 -6.33
CA HIS A 110 -10.74 18.45 -6.01
C HIS A 110 -11.81 17.42 -6.40
N LEU A 111 -11.73 16.88 -7.63
CA LEU A 111 -12.69 15.90 -8.13
C LEU A 111 -12.69 14.61 -7.30
N PHE A 112 -11.51 14.11 -6.93
CA PHE A 112 -11.37 12.90 -6.12
C PHE A 112 -11.86 13.09 -4.69
N CYS A 113 -11.65 14.28 -4.10
CA CYS A 113 -12.21 14.65 -2.79
C CYS A 113 -13.74 14.79 -2.79
N ALA A 114 -14.33 15.15 -3.93
CA ALA A 114 -15.76 15.41 -4.07
C ALA A 114 -16.59 14.19 -4.50
N MET A 115 -15.99 13.22 -5.21
CA MET A 115 -16.71 12.08 -5.75
C MET A 115 -17.13 11.06 -4.66
N PRO A 116 -18.23 10.31 -4.86
CA PRO A 116 -18.59 9.19 -3.99
C PRO A 116 -17.62 8.02 -4.20
N ARG A 117 -16.61 7.88 -3.35
CA ARG A 117 -15.54 6.89 -3.51
C ARG A 117 -16.03 5.47 -3.30
N THR A 118 -16.96 5.24 -2.36
CA THR A 118 -17.60 3.93 -2.19
C THR A 118 -18.30 3.51 -3.48
N GLN A 119 -19.12 4.41 -4.06
CA GLN A 119 -19.83 4.14 -5.31
C GLN A 119 -18.83 3.88 -6.45
N PHE A 120 -17.77 4.69 -6.56
CA PHE A 120 -16.73 4.47 -7.57
C PHE A 120 -16.14 3.06 -7.50
N VAL A 121 -15.68 2.63 -6.33
CA VAL A 121 -15.11 1.29 -6.13
C VAL A 121 -16.13 0.20 -6.48
N GLN A 122 -17.37 0.31 -6.00
CA GLN A 122 -18.44 -0.64 -6.31
C GLN A 122 -18.68 -0.78 -7.81
N ARG A 123 -18.72 0.35 -8.55
CA ARG A 123 -18.97 0.37 -10.00
C ARG A 123 -17.82 -0.27 -10.77
N ILE A 124 -16.57 -0.03 -10.38
CA ILE A 124 -15.41 -0.69 -11.00
C ILE A 124 -15.42 -2.20 -10.72
N LEU A 125 -15.73 -2.62 -9.49
CA LEU A 125 -15.84 -4.04 -9.14
C LEU A 125 -16.99 -4.74 -9.86
N ALA A 126 -18.07 -4.02 -10.20
CA ALA A 126 -19.16 -4.49 -11.06
C ALA A 126 -18.78 -4.58 -12.55
N GLY A 127 -17.55 -4.22 -12.93
CA GLY A 127 -17.04 -4.31 -14.29
C GLY A 127 -17.24 -3.06 -15.14
N GLU A 128 -17.66 -1.95 -14.54
CA GLU A 128 -17.88 -0.67 -15.23
C GLU A 128 -16.58 0.13 -15.35
N GLY A 129 -16.60 1.23 -16.13
CA GLY A 129 -15.43 2.09 -16.31
C GLY A 129 -14.28 1.51 -17.15
N ARG A 130 -14.47 0.31 -17.73
CA ARG A 130 -13.48 -0.38 -18.59
C ARG A 130 -13.44 0.13 -20.04
N GLY A 131 -14.41 0.94 -20.44
CA GLY A 131 -14.60 1.39 -21.82
C GLY A 131 -13.98 2.76 -22.13
N ALA A 132 -14.01 3.13 -23.42
CA ALA A 132 -13.50 4.41 -23.91
C ALA A 132 -14.37 5.64 -23.53
N THR A 133 -15.53 5.42 -22.91
CA THR A 133 -16.49 6.48 -22.57
C THR A 133 -16.34 7.03 -21.15
N GLY A 134 -15.54 6.37 -20.30
CA GLY A 134 -15.38 6.76 -18.90
C GLY A 134 -16.47 6.21 -17.99
N LEU A 135 -16.78 6.92 -16.90
CA LEU A 135 -17.75 6.49 -15.88
C LEU A 135 -18.58 7.68 -15.39
N VAL A 136 -19.89 7.47 -15.22
CA VAL A 136 -20.78 8.44 -14.58
C VAL A 136 -21.13 7.96 -13.17
N LEU A 137 -20.91 8.82 -12.19
CA LEU A 137 -21.25 8.65 -10.79
C LEU A 137 -22.40 9.59 -10.42
N GLN A 138 -23.11 9.28 -9.34
CA GLN A 138 -24.11 10.17 -8.77
C GLN A 138 -23.47 10.97 -7.63
N GLY A 139 -23.28 12.27 -7.84
CA GLY A 139 -22.71 13.18 -6.84
C GLY A 139 -23.56 13.25 -5.57
N ALA A 140 -22.94 13.72 -4.47
CA ALA A 140 -23.62 13.87 -3.18
C ALA A 140 -24.79 14.88 -3.23
N ASP A 141 -24.76 15.81 -4.16
CA ASP A 141 -25.82 16.78 -4.48
C ASP A 141 -26.91 16.21 -5.42
N GLY A 142 -26.78 14.93 -5.79
CA GLY A 142 -27.66 14.24 -6.74
C GLY A 142 -27.35 14.51 -8.21
N GLN A 143 -26.36 15.37 -8.53
CA GLN A 143 -25.99 15.67 -9.91
C GLN A 143 -25.03 14.62 -10.49
N PRO A 144 -25.09 14.31 -11.80
CA PRO A 144 -24.16 13.37 -12.40
C PRO A 144 -22.74 13.93 -12.45
N LEU A 145 -21.77 13.13 -12.02
CA LEU A 145 -20.35 13.41 -12.09
C LEU A 145 -19.71 12.48 -13.11
N THR A 146 -19.22 13.05 -14.21
CA THR A 146 -18.61 12.29 -15.32
C THR A 146 -17.09 12.26 -15.20
N LEU A 147 -16.53 11.06 -15.18
CA LEU A 147 -15.09 10.79 -15.22
C LEU A 147 -14.69 10.35 -16.62
N THR A 148 -13.61 10.92 -17.14
CA THR A 148 -12.97 10.44 -18.38
C THR A 148 -12.26 9.10 -18.18
N PRO A 149 -11.95 8.32 -19.23
CA PRO A 149 -11.17 7.09 -19.09
C PRO A 149 -9.81 7.27 -18.40
N ARG A 150 -9.12 8.39 -18.65
CA ARG A 150 -7.85 8.72 -17.97
C ARG A 150 -8.05 8.95 -16.47
N GLN A 151 -9.10 9.66 -16.09
CA GLN A 151 -9.45 9.85 -14.68
C GLN A 151 -9.88 8.56 -14.01
N VAL A 152 -10.68 7.71 -14.67
CA VAL A 152 -11.04 6.39 -14.14
C VAL A 152 -9.78 5.56 -13.87
N ALA A 153 -8.85 5.49 -14.82
CA ALA A 153 -7.59 4.78 -14.64
C ALA A 153 -6.77 5.33 -13.47
N ALA A 154 -6.56 6.66 -13.41
CA ALA A 154 -5.83 7.30 -12.33
C ALA A 154 -6.50 7.10 -10.96
N PHE A 155 -7.83 7.14 -10.90
CA PHE A 155 -8.58 7.02 -9.66
C PHE A 155 -8.64 5.58 -9.15
N ILE A 156 -8.64 4.58 -10.04
CA ILE A 156 -8.40 3.18 -9.67
C ILE A 156 -7.03 3.04 -9.00
N VAL A 157 -5.99 3.56 -9.64
CA VAL A 157 -4.62 3.50 -9.13
C VAL A 157 -4.50 4.17 -7.75
N VAL A 158 -5.00 5.40 -7.60
CA VAL A 158 -4.91 6.14 -6.33
C VAL A 158 -5.77 5.48 -5.25
N SER A 159 -6.97 4.98 -5.57
CA SER A 159 -7.81 4.25 -4.61
C SER A 159 -7.12 2.98 -4.11
N ALA A 160 -6.44 2.26 -5.00
CA ALA A 160 -5.72 1.05 -4.63
C ALA A 160 -4.50 1.36 -3.74
N ALA A 161 -3.77 2.44 -4.03
CA ALA A 161 -2.66 2.90 -3.20
C ALA A 161 -3.13 3.38 -1.82
N ASP A 162 -4.18 4.21 -1.75
CA ASP A 162 -4.80 4.70 -0.50
C ASP A 162 -5.23 3.53 0.41
N VAL A 163 -6.05 2.63 -0.13
CA VAL A 163 -6.52 1.46 0.62
C VAL A 163 -5.35 0.57 1.03
N GLY A 164 -4.46 0.20 0.11
CA GLY A 164 -3.33 -0.68 0.38
C GLY A 164 -2.35 -0.13 1.42
N GLU A 165 -2.16 1.20 1.46
CA GLU A 165 -1.24 1.85 2.39
C GLU A 165 -1.70 1.70 3.85
N GLN A 166 -3.00 1.88 4.11
CA GLN A 166 -3.50 2.04 5.49
C GLN A 166 -4.11 0.78 6.10
N TRP A 167 -4.62 -0.15 5.28
CA TRP A 167 -5.50 -1.21 5.74
C TRP A 167 -4.78 -2.30 6.54
N HIS A 168 -5.31 -2.63 7.71
CA HIS A 168 -4.94 -3.79 8.53
C HIS A 168 -6.19 -4.35 9.24
N SER A 169 -6.02 -5.36 10.10
CA SER A 169 -7.14 -6.09 10.69
C SER A 169 -8.17 -5.23 11.42
N TRP A 170 -7.77 -4.09 12.00
CA TRP A 170 -8.73 -3.19 12.64
C TRP A 170 -9.75 -2.64 11.63
N GLN A 171 -9.31 -2.25 10.43
CA GLN A 171 -10.22 -1.85 9.36
C GLN A 171 -11.03 -3.02 8.80
N ASP A 172 -10.49 -4.25 8.75
CA ASP A 172 -11.31 -5.43 8.43
C ASP A 172 -12.49 -5.56 9.39
N GLU A 173 -12.29 -5.25 10.67
CA GLU A 173 -13.34 -5.31 11.68
C GLU A 173 -14.33 -4.14 11.59
N ILE A 174 -13.87 -2.89 11.51
CA ILE A 174 -14.75 -1.71 11.50
C ILE A 174 -15.42 -1.44 10.15
N PHE A 175 -14.81 -1.88 9.05
CA PHE A 175 -15.36 -1.80 7.68
C PHE A 175 -15.65 -3.18 7.08
N ALA A 176 -16.00 -4.16 7.91
CA ALA A 176 -16.39 -5.49 7.45
C ALA A 176 -17.45 -5.43 6.35
N GLY A 177 -17.15 -6.06 5.22
CA GLY A 177 -18.00 -6.03 4.02
C GLY A 177 -17.67 -4.91 3.03
N TYR A 178 -16.66 -4.07 3.27
CA TYR A 178 -16.22 -3.04 2.33
C TYR A 178 -16.04 -3.58 0.90
N PRO A 179 -16.52 -2.88 -0.14
CA PRO A 179 -17.17 -1.56 -0.14
C PRO A 179 -18.71 -1.61 0.04
N HIS A 180 -19.27 -2.74 0.47
CA HIS A 180 -20.71 -2.95 0.70
C HIS A 180 -21.06 -3.07 2.19
N GLN A 181 -20.24 -2.48 3.06
CA GLN A 181 -20.41 -2.55 4.50
C GLN A 181 -21.73 -1.91 4.94
N GLU A 182 -22.39 -2.55 5.91
CA GLU A 182 -23.56 -1.97 6.58
C GLU A 182 -23.12 -1.11 7.78
N ARG A 183 -23.96 -0.13 8.14
CA ARG A 183 -23.75 0.65 9.36
C ARG A 183 -23.85 -0.26 10.58
N ARG A 184 -22.86 -0.18 11.47
CA ARG A 184 -22.80 -0.94 12.72
C ARG A 184 -22.54 -0.01 13.90
N ASP A 185 -23.29 -0.20 14.98
CA ASP A 185 -23.17 0.64 16.18
C ASP A 185 -21.97 0.23 17.04
N THR A 186 -21.22 1.23 17.53
CA THR A 186 -20.00 1.03 18.33
C THR A 186 -20.26 0.34 19.65
N SER A 187 -21.36 0.66 20.35
CA SER A 187 -21.70 0.04 21.64
C SER A 187 -21.90 -1.47 21.54
N THR A 188 -22.50 -1.93 20.44
CA THR A 188 -22.74 -3.34 20.16
C THR A 188 -21.47 -4.06 19.69
N HIS A 189 -20.57 -3.33 19.02
CA HIS A 189 -19.33 -3.85 18.43
C HIS A 189 -18.08 -3.26 19.12
N TRP A 190 -18.13 -3.12 20.45
CA TRP A 190 -17.11 -2.39 21.21
C TRP A 190 -15.69 -2.93 21.00
N ALA A 191 -15.54 -4.25 20.79
CA ALA A 191 -14.25 -4.87 20.55
C ALA A 191 -13.58 -4.33 19.28
N ALA A 192 -14.34 -4.22 18.19
CA ALA A 192 -13.88 -3.64 16.93
C ALA A 192 -13.55 -2.14 17.07
N SER A 193 -14.15 -1.42 18.03
CA SER A 193 -13.82 0.00 18.26
C SER A 193 -12.50 0.23 18.97
N LEU A 194 -11.88 -0.82 19.55
CA LEU A 194 -10.60 -0.68 20.23
C LEU A 194 -9.46 -0.56 19.22
N TRP A 195 -8.85 0.62 19.17
CA TRP A 195 -7.66 0.89 18.36
C TRP A 195 -6.37 0.55 19.14
N PRO A 196 -5.31 0.02 18.49
CA PRO A 196 -5.15 -0.27 17.06
C PRO A 196 -5.65 -1.67 16.65
N GLY A 197 -6.45 -2.32 17.49
CA GLY A 197 -6.81 -3.72 17.32
C GLY A 197 -5.57 -4.64 17.31
N PRO A 198 -5.66 -5.83 16.69
CA PRO A 198 -4.56 -6.78 16.67
C PRO A 198 -3.38 -6.44 15.75
N LEU A 199 -3.51 -5.45 14.85
CA LEU A 199 -2.54 -5.15 13.78
C LEU A 199 -2.16 -6.38 12.91
N LYS A 200 -3.04 -7.38 12.82
CA LYS A 200 -2.84 -8.52 11.93
C LYS A 200 -2.90 -8.02 10.47
N PRO A 201 -2.08 -8.57 9.56
CA PRO A 201 -2.23 -8.28 8.14
C PRO A 201 -3.66 -8.55 7.65
N PRO A 202 -4.16 -7.76 6.68
CA PRO A 202 -5.52 -7.88 6.22
C PRO A 202 -5.80 -9.26 5.60
N ALA A 203 -7.05 -9.69 5.70
CA ALA A 203 -7.48 -11.02 5.27
C ALA A 203 -8.48 -11.01 4.10
N ARG A 204 -8.87 -9.83 3.60
CA ARG A 204 -9.86 -9.70 2.50
C ARG A 204 -9.61 -8.52 1.54
N ILE A 205 -8.74 -7.58 1.90
CA ILE A 205 -8.62 -6.33 1.16
C ILE A 205 -7.79 -6.48 -0.11
N LEU A 206 -6.81 -7.39 -0.12
CA LEU A 206 -5.96 -7.62 -1.29
C LEU A 206 -6.71 -8.33 -2.42
N ASP A 207 -7.66 -9.23 -2.13
CA ASP A 207 -8.62 -9.78 -3.12
C ASP A 207 -9.37 -8.63 -3.80
N MET A 208 -10.01 -7.75 -3.03
CA MET A 208 -10.71 -6.59 -3.57
C MET A 208 -9.78 -5.70 -4.40
N LEU A 209 -8.58 -5.41 -3.90
CA LEU A 209 -7.60 -4.58 -4.61
C LEU A 209 -7.12 -5.22 -5.92
N SER A 210 -6.94 -6.54 -5.95
CA SER A 210 -6.58 -7.26 -7.18
C SER A 210 -7.67 -7.10 -8.26
N ARG A 211 -8.95 -7.17 -7.85
CA ARG A 211 -10.10 -6.96 -8.75
C ARG A 211 -10.29 -5.52 -9.15
N LEU A 212 -10.00 -4.58 -8.23
CA LEU A 212 -10.07 -3.14 -8.50
C LEU A 212 -9.00 -2.72 -9.51
N LEU A 213 -7.80 -3.28 -9.42
CA LEU A 213 -6.68 -3.01 -10.32
C LEU A 213 -6.79 -3.75 -11.66
N GLN A 214 -7.40 -4.94 -11.70
CA GLN A 214 -7.52 -5.79 -12.90
C GLN A 214 -7.93 -5.03 -14.18
N PRO A 215 -8.94 -4.14 -14.17
CA PRO A 215 -9.31 -3.35 -15.35
C PRO A 215 -8.14 -2.68 -16.06
N LEU A 216 -7.14 -2.19 -15.33
CA LEU A 216 -5.99 -1.47 -15.87
C LEU A 216 -5.13 -2.32 -16.82
N SER A 217 -5.17 -3.65 -16.70
CA SER A 217 -4.48 -4.56 -17.64
C SER A 217 -5.16 -4.62 -19.02
N THR A 218 -6.41 -4.17 -19.11
CA THR A 218 -7.25 -4.26 -20.32
C THR A 218 -7.75 -2.91 -20.82
N LEU A 219 -7.50 -1.82 -20.09
CA LEU A 219 -7.93 -0.49 -20.51
C LEU A 219 -7.29 -0.12 -21.85
N PRO A 220 -8.00 0.64 -22.72
CA PRO A 220 -7.48 1.05 -24.01
C PRO A 220 -6.13 1.76 -23.87
N ALA A 221 -5.20 1.45 -24.78
CA ALA A 221 -3.95 2.19 -24.91
C ALA A 221 -4.27 3.69 -25.13
N GLY A 222 -3.58 4.58 -24.40
CA GLY A 222 -3.72 6.02 -24.56
C GLY A 222 -4.27 6.79 -23.36
N THR A 223 -4.55 6.15 -22.22
CA THR A 223 -4.86 6.88 -20.96
C THR A 223 -3.64 7.63 -20.41
N GLY A 224 -2.42 7.23 -20.77
CA GLY A 224 -1.18 7.77 -20.20
C GLY A 224 -0.94 7.36 -18.75
N ILE A 225 -1.76 6.47 -18.19
CA ILE A 225 -1.64 5.94 -16.82
C ILE A 225 -0.94 4.57 -16.88
N PRO A 226 0.30 4.44 -16.37
CA PRO A 226 1.02 3.17 -16.35
C PRO A 226 0.31 2.13 -15.48
N THR A 227 0.36 0.87 -15.90
CA THR A 227 -0.18 -0.25 -15.12
C THR A 227 0.71 -0.51 -13.89
N PRO A 228 0.17 -0.49 -12.66
CA PRO A 228 0.92 -0.85 -11.46
C PRO A 228 1.53 -2.25 -11.54
N PRO A 229 2.76 -2.47 -11.02
CA PRO A 229 3.40 -3.80 -11.00
C PRO A 229 2.69 -4.80 -10.06
N ALA A 230 1.84 -4.34 -9.14
CA ALA A 230 1.07 -5.18 -8.22
C ALA A 230 0.26 -6.25 -8.96
N PHE A 231 0.13 -7.44 -8.35
CA PHE A 231 -0.59 -8.59 -8.90
C PHE A 231 -0.20 -8.96 -10.35
N GLY A 232 1.10 -8.93 -10.64
CA GLY A 232 1.63 -9.30 -11.95
C GLY A 232 1.20 -8.33 -13.03
N HIS A 233 1.42 -7.03 -12.81
CA HIS A 233 0.94 -5.97 -13.70
C HIS A 233 -0.58 -5.95 -13.85
N CYS A 234 -1.29 -6.09 -12.73
CA CYS A 234 -2.75 -6.12 -12.64
C CYS A 234 -3.42 -7.26 -13.43
N THR A 235 -2.69 -8.34 -13.76
CA THR A 235 -3.25 -9.47 -14.54
C THR A 235 -3.80 -10.58 -13.64
N ALA A 236 -3.30 -10.70 -12.42
CA ALA A 236 -3.74 -11.71 -11.47
C ALA A 236 -4.87 -11.19 -10.57
N VAL A 237 -5.75 -12.10 -10.18
CA VAL A 237 -6.77 -11.89 -9.15
C VAL A 237 -6.45 -12.85 -8.00
N LEU A 238 -6.42 -12.32 -6.77
CA LEU A 238 -6.24 -13.10 -5.55
C LEU A 238 -7.61 -13.61 -5.08
N ASP A 239 -7.71 -14.88 -4.68
CA ASP A 239 -8.93 -15.41 -4.08
C ASP A 239 -9.06 -14.96 -2.62
N ALA A 240 -10.29 -14.67 -2.17
CA ALA A 240 -10.54 -14.24 -0.80
C ALA A 240 -10.22 -15.32 0.24
N GLY A 241 -10.42 -16.59 -0.09
CA GLY A 241 -10.04 -17.73 0.75
C GLY A 241 -8.52 -17.86 0.86
N ASP A 242 -7.80 -17.65 -0.26
CA ASP A 242 -6.34 -17.64 -0.28
C ASP A 242 -5.75 -16.49 0.55
N GLU A 243 -6.28 -15.26 0.43
CA GLU A 243 -5.84 -14.14 1.27
C GLU A 243 -6.01 -14.44 2.76
N ALA A 244 -7.20 -14.94 3.15
CA ALA A 244 -7.50 -15.27 4.52
C ALA A 244 -6.59 -16.39 5.08
N ALA A 245 -6.34 -17.42 4.27
CA ALA A 245 -5.44 -18.52 4.62
C ALA A 245 -4.01 -18.00 4.82
N ALA A 246 -3.47 -17.22 3.87
CA ALA A 246 -2.14 -16.64 3.98
C ALA A 246 -1.99 -15.76 5.23
N ALA A 247 -2.97 -14.90 5.50
CA ALA A 247 -2.99 -14.05 6.69
C ALA A 247 -2.98 -14.88 7.99
N ALA A 248 -3.77 -15.95 8.07
CA ALA A 248 -3.82 -16.81 9.25
C ALA A 248 -2.52 -17.60 9.48
N LEU A 249 -1.97 -18.19 8.42
CA LEU A 249 -0.74 -18.98 8.46
C LEU A 249 0.48 -18.12 8.85
N TYR A 250 0.63 -16.95 8.23
CA TYR A 250 1.66 -15.98 8.58
C TYR A 250 1.52 -15.51 10.03
N TRP A 251 0.29 -15.16 10.44
CA TRP A 251 0.02 -14.65 11.78
C TRP A 251 0.38 -15.66 12.86
N GLN A 252 0.06 -16.94 12.65
CA GLN A 252 0.46 -18.01 13.54
C GLN A 252 1.98 -18.06 13.75
N VAL A 253 2.77 -17.95 12.67
CA VAL A 253 4.23 -18.01 12.77
C VAL A 253 4.79 -16.82 13.53
N ILE A 254 4.34 -15.61 13.22
CA ILE A 254 4.96 -14.40 13.73
C ILE A 254 4.53 -14.04 15.16
N THR A 255 3.35 -14.48 15.57
CA THR A 255 2.85 -14.29 16.95
C THR A 255 3.08 -15.49 17.84
N ARG A 256 3.32 -16.67 17.26
CA ARG A 256 3.40 -17.94 17.98
C ARG A 256 2.13 -18.20 18.82
N MET A 257 0.97 -17.83 18.26
CA MET A 257 -0.33 -17.95 18.93
C MET A 257 -0.61 -19.36 19.45
N HIS A 258 -0.28 -20.37 18.66
CA HIS A 258 -0.21 -21.77 19.09
C HIS A 258 1.25 -22.19 19.30
N PRO A 259 1.54 -23.14 20.20
CA PRO A 259 2.88 -23.65 20.42
C PRO A 259 3.55 -24.12 19.13
N MET A 260 4.79 -23.68 18.93
CA MET A 260 5.66 -24.13 17.85
C MET A 260 6.97 -24.59 18.47
N THR A 261 7.25 -25.88 18.36
CA THR A 261 8.44 -26.51 18.97
C THR A 261 9.59 -26.64 17.99
N GLU A 262 9.29 -26.84 16.70
CA GLU A 262 10.27 -27.10 15.65
C GLU A 262 10.25 -25.99 14.58
N MET A 263 11.43 -25.69 14.02
CA MET A 263 11.59 -24.73 12.92
C MET A 263 10.86 -25.19 11.65
N ASP A 264 10.80 -26.50 11.39
CA ASP A 264 10.15 -27.07 10.22
C ASP A 264 8.65 -26.75 10.16
N SER A 265 7.98 -26.65 11.30
CA SER A 265 6.58 -26.21 11.34
C SER A 265 6.43 -24.76 10.86
N ALA A 266 7.34 -23.86 11.28
CA ALA A 266 7.34 -22.48 10.81
C ALA A 266 7.60 -22.41 9.30
N HIS A 267 8.56 -23.19 8.83
CA HIS A 267 8.92 -23.28 7.42
C HIS A 267 7.71 -23.68 6.55
N HIS A 268 7.03 -24.79 6.88
CA HIS A 268 5.86 -25.25 6.13
C HIS A 268 4.69 -24.24 6.16
N LEU A 269 4.43 -23.61 7.30
CA LEU A 269 3.36 -22.59 7.40
C LEU A 269 3.67 -21.37 6.54
N LEU A 270 4.93 -20.90 6.50
CA LEU A 270 5.33 -19.79 5.64
C LEU A 270 5.28 -20.16 4.16
N GLN A 271 5.72 -21.37 3.79
CA GLN A 271 5.60 -21.86 2.41
C GLN A 271 4.13 -21.92 1.96
N ALA A 272 3.24 -22.43 2.81
CA ALA A 272 1.81 -22.45 2.53
C ALA A 272 1.23 -21.02 2.42
N ALA A 273 1.65 -20.10 3.30
CA ALA A 273 1.22 -18.70 3.23
C ALA A 273 1.64 -18.04 1.91
N ILE A 274 2.87 -18.30 1.43
CA ILE A 274 3.39 -17.81 0.14
C ILE A 274 2.63 -18.43 -1.03
N ALA A 275 2.29 -19.71 -0.96
CA ALA A 275 1.54 -20.40 -2.01
C ALA A 275 0.13 -19.80 -2.19
N HIS A 276 -0.55 -19.50 -1.08
CA HIS A 276 -1.86 -18.84 -1.10
C HIS A 276 -1.76 -17.37 -1.52
N ASN A 277 -0.79 -16.61 -1.00
CA ASN A 277 -0.61 -15.22 -1.37
C ASN A 277 0.86 -14.92 -1.76
N PRO A 278 1.22 -15.09 -3.04
CA PRO A 278 2.59 -14.89 -3.50
C PRO A 278 2.97 -13.40 -3.62
N TRP A 279 2.00 -12.50 -3.45
CA TRP A 279 2.11 -11.06 -3.73
C TRP A 279 2.57 -10.23 -2.54
N VAL A 280 2.75 -10.85 -1.37
CA VAL A 280 3.20 -10.18 -0.13
C VAL A 280 4.63 -10.58 0.21
N ALA A 281 5.36 -9.69 0.88
CA ALA A 281 6.80 -9.84 1.08
C ALA A 281 7.14 -10.60 2.35
N GLU A 282 6.41 -10.34 3.42
CA GLU A 282 6.79 -10.65 4.78
C GLU A 282 6.88 -12.15 5.04
N PRO A 283 5.97 -13.02 4.55
CA PRO A 283 6.16 -14.46 4.63
C PRO A 283 7.46 -14.93 3.95
N ARG A 284 7.84 -14.33 2.82
CA ARG A 284 9.07 -14.65 2.09
C ARG A 284 10.30 -14.24 2.86
N LEU A 285 10.28 -13.06 3.47
CA LEU A 285 11.41 -12.56 4.28
C LEU A 285 11.62 -13.40 5.54
N LEU A 286 10.55 -13.83 6.20
CA LEU A 286 10.67 -14.78 7.32
C LEU A 286 11.20 -16.13 6.85
N LEU A 287 10.73 -16.64 5.71
CA LEU A 287 11.22 -17.89 5.14
C LEU A 287 12.70 -17.81 4.78
N ALA A 288 13.13 -16.69 4.20
CA ALA A 288 14.55 -16.43 3.89
C ALA A 288 15.41 -16.41 5.16
N GLN A 289 14.91 -15.83 6.26
CA GLN A 289 15.62 -15.82 7.54
C GLN A 289 15.75 -17.23 8.14
N LEU A 290 14.70 -18.05 8.06
CA LEU A 290 14.77 -19.45 8.49
C LEU A 290 15.76 -20.24 7.64
N ALA A 291 15.73 -20.04 6.31
CA ALA A 291 16.68 -20.67 5.40
C ALA A 291 18.13 -20.27 5.69
N LEU A 292 18.41 -18.99 5.96
CA LEU A 292 19.72 -18.52 6.42
C LEU A 292 20.16 -19.19 7.73
N THR A 293 19.23 -19.33 8.68
CA THR A 293 19.48 -19.98 9.96
C THR A 293 19.80 -21.48 9.77
N ALA A 294 19.17 -22.13 8.79
CA ALA A 294 19.43 -23.49 8.38
C ALA A 294 20.65 -23.64 7.44
N GLN A 295 21.33 -22.54 7.09
CA GLN A 295 22.41 -22.49 6.09
C GLN A 295 22.00 -22.94 4.67
N ASP A 296 20.70 -22.90 4.36
CA ASP A 296 20.17 -23.04 3.00
C ASP A 296 20.19 -21.67 2.29
N TYR A 297 21.38 -21.30 1.82
CA TYR A 297 21.61 -19.99 1.23
C TYR A 297 20.91 -19.78 -0.12
N ASP A 298 20.62 -20.85 -0.84
CA ASP A 298 20.02 -20.76 -2.18
C ASP A 298 18.52 -20.45 -2.05
N THR A 299 17.80 -21.15 -1.16
CA THR A 299 16.42 -20.79 -0.79
C THR A 299 16.35 -19.40 -0.18
N ALA A 300 17.29 -19.05 0.70
CA ALA A 300 17.35 -17.72 1.28
C ALA A 300 17.49 -16.62 0.24
N LEU A 301 18.36 -16.82 -0.76
CA LEU A 301 18.58 -15.88 -1.85
C LEU A 301 17.30 -15.66 -2.66
N GLU A 302 16.63 -16.75 -3.05
CA GLU A 302 15.38 -16.70 -3.81
C GLU A 302 14.29 -15.94 -3.04
N GLN A 303 14.04 -16.32 -1.78
CA GLN A 303 12.95 -15.74 -1.00
C GLN A 303 13.23 -14.30 -0.58
N ALA A 304 14.49 -13.95 -0.27
CA ALA A 304 14.86 -12.57 0.04
C ALA A 304 14.72 -11.66 -1.19
N ALA A 305 15.13 -12.13 -2.37
CA ALA A 305 14.96 -11.39 -3.62
C ALA A 305 13.48 -11.19 -3.98
N ALA A 306 12.68 -12.25 -3.89
CA ALA A 306 11.23 -12.17 -4.14
C ALA A 306 10.51 -11.27 -3.13
N GLY A 307 10.88 -11.32 -1.84
CA GLY A 307 10.36 -10.42 -0.81
C GLY A 307 10.71 -8.96 -1.06
N LEU A 308 11.97 -8.67 -1.43
CA LEU A 308 12.40 -7.32 -1.81
C LEU A 308 11.64 -6.82 -3.06
N ALA A 309 11.42 -7.67 -4.05
CA ALA A 309 10.62 -7.33 -5.22
C ALA A 309 9.16 -7.01 -4.86
N ALA A 310 8.53 -7.80 -3.98
CA ALA A 310 7.16 -7.57 -3.52
C ALA A 310 6.99 -6.25 -2.76
N LEU A 311 7.93 -5.90 -1.87
CA LEU A 311 7.93 -4.60 -1.18
C LEU A 311 7.98 -3.44 -2.16
N GLN A 312 8.75 -3.55 -3.24
CA GLN A 312 8.85 -2.52 -4.27
C GLN A 312 7.62 -2.47 -5.17
N ALA A 313 7.03 -3.62 -5.48
CA ALA A 313 5.80 -3.72 -6.26
C ALA A 313 4.59 -3.11 -5.56
N TRP A 314 4.60 -3.02 -4.23
CA TRP A 314 3.53 -2.38 -3.44
C TRP A 314 3.87 -0.96 -2.97
N GLY A 315 5.13 -0.69 -2.63
CA GLY A 315 5.51 0.56 -1.96
C GLY A 315 4.94 0.73 -0.55
N THR A 316 4.39 -0.33 0.04
CA THR A 316 3.90 -0.40 1.42
C THR A 316 4.09 -1.83 1.94
N SER A 317 4.05 -2.03 3.25
CA SER A 317 4.09 -3.36 3.88
C SER A 317 2.70 -3.96 3.97
N TRP A 318 2.57 -5.28 3.86
CA TRP A 318 1.32 -5.98 4.20
C TRP A 318 1.20 -6.17 5.72
N ASP A 319 2.33 -6.41 6.40
CA ASP A 319 2.40 -6.36 7.86
C ASP A 319 2.79 -4.95 8.33
N LYS A 320 1.77 -4.21 8.79
CA LYS A 320 1.88 -2.81 9.21
C LYS A 320 2.54 -2.61 10.56
N ARG A 321 2.92 -3.68 11.29
CA ARG A 321 3.64 -3.54 12.56
C ARG A 321 5.03 -2.93 12.39
N ILE A 322 5.60 -3.08 11.20
CA ILE A 322 6.85 -2.45 10.78
C ILE A 322 6.59 -1.68 9.49
N GLU A 323 7.12 -0.46 9.42
CA GLU A 323 7.01 0.35 8.21
C GLU A 323 7.76 -0.27 7.04
N TRP A 324 7.34 0.09 5.82
CA TRP A 324 7.97 -0.36 4.58
C TRP A 324 9.50 -0.17 4.56
N SER A 325 10.01 0.95 5.07
CA SER A 325 11.45 1.24 5.13
C SER A 325 12.22 0.22 5.98
N GLY A 326 11.64 -0.19 7.12
CA GLY A 326 12.17 -1.22 7.99
C GLY A 326 12.19 -2.59 7.30
N TRP A 327 11.10 -2.96 6.64
CA TRP A 327 11.05 -4.20 5.85
C TRP A 327 12.03 -4.19 4.67
N MET A 328 12.20 -3.05 3.99
CA MET A 328 13.18 -2.89 2.91
C MET A 328 14.61 -3.04 3.42
N ALA A 329 14.94 -2.46 4.58
CA ALA A 329 16.24 -2.63 5.21
C ALA A 329 16.48 -4.11 5.58
N TRP A 330 15.49 -4.76 6.18
CA TRP A 330 15.57 -6.17 6.55
C TRP A 330 15.74 -7.08 5.33
N ALA A 331 14.94 -6.88 4.27
CA ALA A 331 15.06 -7.62 3.03
C ALA A 331 16.46 -7.52 2.41
N ARG A 332 17.07 -6.32 2.47
CA ARG A 332 18.45 -6.10 1.99
C ARG A 332 19.50 -6.78 2.85
N ILE A 333 19.32 -6.82 4.17
CA ILE A 333 20.20 -7.56 5.09
C ILE A 333 20.14 -9.06 4.76
N LEU A 334 18.94 -9.63 4.64
CA LEU A 334 18.75 -11.05 4.29
C LEU A 334 19.38 -11.37 2.92
N LEU A 335 19.09 -10.55 1.92
CA LEU A 335 19.61 -10.73 0.56
C LEU A 335 21.15 -10.66 0.53
N GLN A 336 21.75 -9.71 1.26
CA GLN A 336 23.19 -9.60 1.34
C GLN A 336 23.82 -10.83 2.00
N ASN A 337 23.28 -11.27 3.13
CA ASN A 337 23.77 -12.43 3.87
C ASN A 337 23.61 -13.74 3.07
N ALA A 338 22.52 -13.87 2.30
CA ALA A 338 22.33 -15.01 1.40
C ALA A 338 23.39 -15.05 0.28
N ARG A 339 23.71 -13.90 -0.33
CA ARG A 339 24.76 -13.78 -1.35
C ARG A 339 26.16 -14.07 -0.79
N ASP A 340 26.43 -13.55 0.40
CA ASP A 340 27.70 -13.76 1.09
C ASP A 340 27.80 -15.15 1.73
N ARG A 341 26.71 -15.93 1.70
CA ARG A 341 26.57 -17.25 2.31
C ARG A 341 27.00 -17.27 3.78
N GLN A 342 26.50 -16.29 4.53
CA GLN A 342 26.79 -16.13 5.96
C GLN A 342 25.53 -15.82 6.75
N TRP A 343 25.51 -16.21 8.01
CA TRP A 343 24.48 -15.81 8.98
C TRP A 343 25.04 -15.86 10.40
N PRO A 344 24.67 -14.94 11.31
CA PRO A 344 25.19 -14.95 12.67
C PRO A 344 24.83 -16.24 13.42
N ALA A 345 25.83 -16.87 14.04
CA ALA A 345 25.64 -18.09 14.82
C ALA A 345 25.00 -17.85 16.21
N THR A 346 24.86 -16.60 16.64
CA THR A 346 24.34 -16.25 17.97
C THR A 346 23.30 -15.14 17.89
N LEU A 347 22.38 -15.12 18.87
CA LEU A 347 21.37 -14.05 18.98
C LEU A 347 21.99 -12.67 19.19
N GLY A 348 23.13 -12.58 19.88
CA GLY A 348 23.89 -11.33 20.01
C GLY A 348 24.42 -10.84 18.67
N GLY A 349 24.93 -11.75 17.83
CA GLY A 349 25.34 -11.44 16.46
C GLY A 349 24.17 -11.04 15.56
N LEU A 350 23.00 -11.67 15.74
CA LEU A 350 21.76 -11.28 15.05
C LEU A 350 21.36 -9.85 15.38
N ASN A 351 21.42 -9.45 16.66
CA ASN A 351 21.13 -8.08 17.09
C ASN A 351 22.13 -7.05 16.53
N GLY A 352 23.36 -7.50 16.23
CA GLY A 352 24.39 -6.68 15.61
C GLY A 352 24.30 -6.55 14.08
N LEU A 353 23.29 -7.16 13.44
CA LEU A 353 23.10 -7.03 12.00
C LEU A 353 22.77 -5.59 11.63
N GLY A 354 23.69 -4.94 10.92
CA GLY A 354 23.49 -3.68 10.23
C GLY A 354 23.88 -3.82 8.77
N LEU A 355 23.40 -2.89 7.93
CA LEU A 355 23.97 -2.72 6.60
C LEU A 355 25.35 -2.09 6.74
N MET A 356 26.41 -2.89 6.67
CA MET A 356 27.75 -2.36 6.49
C MET A 356 27.91 -1.97 5.02
N GLY A 357 28.07 -0.66 4.78
CA GLY A 357 28.49 0.01 3.53
C GLY A 357 28.05 -0.61 2.22
#